data_AF-A0A940CGE1-F1
#
_entry.id   AF-A0A940CGE1-F1
#
_cell.length_a   1.000
_cell.length_b   1.000
_cell.length_c   1.000
_cell.angle_alpha   90.00
_cell.angle_beta   90.00
_cell.angle_gamma   90.00
#
_symmetry.space_group_name_H-M   'P 1'
#
loop_
_entity.id
_entity.type
_entity.pdbx_description
1 polymer ?
#
loop_
_entity_poly.entity_id
_entity_poly.type
_entity_poly.pdbx_seq_one_letter_code
_entity_poly.pdbx_strand_id
1 'polypeptide(L)'
;MKKITKISVIELGLAAGVSWSITIFVLGLLALLFSTEATLLTNIILLKGVINLIYPGWGESFAETLLMTVWALVHGFFAGFLIASFYNIFSKNISLPDLTFLSALYKKRDFEKPTEGRGNLLEWNVEDERFWESTGKKIATRNLWISIPSLLCGFAIWLMWGIISVQMLNLGFSFSNAELFTLTSIAGLSGATLRIPSTFFIRIAGGRNTIFFTTALLMIPAIGAGIALQNKETPLWIFQVLALLSGFGGGNFASSMSNISFFFPKRVQGTSLGLNAGLGNFGVTTMQILIPLMMTIGIFGGTSMVLENSSGTLIGKIPAGTETYIHNAGYVWLFLLIPLAFAGWFGMNNIVKETVTPNPGNPIQAFLKISGLLAIGLATSAIGLYLLI
;
A
#
# COMPACT_ATOMS: atom_id res chain seq x y z
N MET A 1 -27.80 -2.68 -20.03
CA MET A 1 -26.37 -2.33 -20.18
C MET A 1 -26.11 -0.98 -19.53
N LYS A 2 -25.43 -0.91 -18.38
CA LYS A 2 -25.00 0.37 -17.79
C LYS A 2 -23.88 0.94 -18.67
N LYS A 3 -24.07 2.15 -19.22
CA LYS A 3 -23.02 2.89 -19.93
C LYS A 3 -21.79 2.99 -19.03
N ILE A 4 -20.67 2.41 -19.47
CA ILE A 4 -19.37 2.61 -18.84
C ILE A 4 -19.10 4.10 -18.87
N THR A 5 -18.96 4.71 -17.70
CA THR A 5 -18.74 6.14 -17.57
C THR A 5 -17.30 6.41 -17.99
N LYS A 6 -17.09 7.04 -19.15
CA LYS A 6 -15.76 7.50 -19.56
C LYS A 6 -15.25 8.48 -18.52
N ILE A 7 -14.01 8.28 -18.08
CA ILE A 7 -13.36 9.26 -17.20
C ILE A 7 -12.87 10.40 -18.10
N SER A 8 -13.16 11.64 -17.72
CA SER A 8 -12.63 12.80 -18.41
C SER A 8 -11.12 12.87 -18.20
N VAL A 9 -10.37 12.71 -19.30
CA VAL A 9 -8.90 12.63 -19.26
C VAL A 9 -8.27 13.93 -18.77
N ILE A 10 -8.86 15.05 -19.20
CA ILE A 10 -8.39 16.38 -18.85
C ILE A 10 -8.74 16.70 -17.39
N GLU A 11 -9.95 16.36 -16.93
CA GLU A 11 -10.35 16.62 -15.53
C GLU A 11 -9.54 15.81 -14.53
N LEU A 12 -9.28 14.52 -14.80
CA LEU A 12 -8.45 13.71 -13.91
C LEU A 12 -6.99 14.19 -13.92
N GLY A 13 -6.48 14.55 -15.11
CA GLY A 13 -5.16 15.19 -15.24
C GLY A 13 -5.08 16.46 -14.40
N LEU A 14 -6.00 17.40 -14.58
CA LEU A 14 -6.03 18.66 -13.83
C LEU A 14 -6.18 18.43 -12.32
N ALA A 15 -7.07 17.52 -11.89
CA ALA A 15 -7.27 17.23 -10.48
C ALA A 15 -6.01 16.66 -9.82
N ALA A 16 -5.35 15.70 -10.47
CA ALA A 16 -4.10 15.11 -9.98
C ALA A 16 -2.96 16.14 -10.00
N GLY A 17 -2.84 16.92 -11.07
CA GLY A 17 -1.85 17.99 -11.21
C GLY A 17 -1.99 19.05 -10.12
N VAL A 18 -3.18 19.60 -9.93
CA VAL A 18 -3.44 20.66 -8.94
C VAL A 18 -3.29 20.12 -7.52
N SER A 19 -3.78 18.92 -7.22
CA SER A 19 -3.61 18.32 -5.90
C SER A 19 -2.14 18.12 -5.56
N TRP A 20 -1.35 17.66 -6.53
CA TRP A 20 0.07 17.41 -6.32
C TRP A 20 0.88 18.71 -6.24
N SER A 21 0.57 19.70 -7.07
CA SER A 21 1.23 21.01 -7.01
C SER A 21 0.97 21.72 -5.69
N ILE A 22 -0.27 21.74 -5.20
CA ILE A 22 -0.59 22.31 -3.88
C ILE A 22 0.19 21.60 -2.78
N THR A 23 0.30 20.27 -2.85
CA THR A 23 1.05 19.48 -1.87
C THR A 23 2.52 19.89 -1.84
N ILE A 24 3.17 19.96 -3.00
CA ILE A 24 4.57 20.37 -3.14
C ILE A 24 4.75 21.83 -2.69
N PHE A 25 3.85 22.74 -3.06
CA PHE A 25 3.94 24.15 -2.64
C PHE A 25 3.85 24.31 -1.11
N VAL A 26 2.83 23.70 -0.49
CA VAL A 26 2.60 23.78 0.96
C VAL A 26 3.77 23.17 1.73
N LEU A 27 4.20 21.97 1.34
CA LEU A 27 5.32 21.31 1.99
C LEU A 27 6.62 22.13 1.81
N GLY A 28 6.79 22.85 0.70
CA GLY A 28 7.99 23.63 0.42
C GLY A 28 8.03 24.92 1.23
N LEU A 29 6.87 25.57 1.43
CA LEU A 29 6.72 26.67 2.38
C LEU A 29 7.02 26.22 3.81
N LEU A 30 6.53 25.05 4.22
CA LEU A 30 6.87 24.48 5.53
C LEU A 30 8.37 24.22 5.64
N ALA A 31 9.01 23.67 4.61
CA ALA A 31 10.46 23.45 4.61
C ALA A 31 11.26 24.76 4.75
N LEU A 32 10.81 25.84 4.11
CA LEU A 32 11.42 27.17 4.26
C LEU A 32 11.26 27.73 5.67
N LEU A 33 10.04 27.65 6.23
CA LEU A 33 9.71 28.19 7.55
C LEU A 33 10.44 27.47 8.70
N PHE A 34 10.66 26.16 8.57
CA PHE A 34 11.30 25.34 9.60
C PHE A 34 12.82 25.11 9.37
N SER A 35 13.42 25.77 8.38
CA SER A 35 14.86 25.65 8.08
C SER A 35 15.77 26.43 9.05
N THR A 36 15.21 27.34 9.85
CA THR A 36 15.96 28.31 10.66
C THR A 36 16.12 27.96 12.14
N GLU A 37 15.41 26.95 12.68
CA GLU A 37 15.51 26.58 14.10
C GLU A 37 16.34 25.31 14.33
N ALA A 38 17.58 25.50 14.78
CA ALA A 38 18.66 24.50 14.87
C ALA A 38 18.44 23.29 15.84
N THR A 39 17.23 23.00 16.31
CA THR A 39 17.03 22.00 17.39
C THR A 39 16.02 20.89 17.10
N LEU A 40 15.31 20.92 15.95
CA LEU A 40 14.36 19.86 15.54
C LEU A 40 14.73 19.16 14.20
N LEU A 41 15.90 19.49 13.63
CA LEU A 41 16.33 19.08 12.29
C LEU A 41 16.91 17.65 12.21
N THR A 42 16.06 16.65 12.03
CA THR A 42 16.50 15.39 11.37
C THR A 42 15.45 14.86 10.40
N ASN A 43 14.16 14.99 10.72
CA ASN A 43 13.07 14.50 9.87
C ASN A 43 12.77 15.41 8.66
N ILE A 44 12.94 16.72 8.81
CA ILE A 44 12.73 17.69 7.72
C ILE A 44 13.84 17.55 6.67
N ILE A 45 15.09 17.34 7.09
CA ILE A 45 16.22 17.09 6.16
C ILE A 45 15.98 15.80 5.38
N LEU A 46 15.51 14.74 6.05
CA LEU A 46 15.23 13.45 5.40
C LEU A 46 14.08 13.56 4.39
N LEU A 47 12.99 14.22 4.77
CA LEU A 47 11.85 14.51 3.87
C LEU A 47 12.27 15.39 2.69
N LYS A 48 13.08 16.43 2.96
CA LYS A 48 13.64 17.32 1.94
C LYS A 48 14.52 16.54 0.97
N GLY A 49 15.35 15.61 1.46
CA GLY A 49 16.16 14.73 0.63
C GLY A 49 15.33 13.83 -0.28
N VAL A 50 14.26 13.21 0.24
CA VAL A 50 13.37 12.35 -0.56
C VAL A 50 12.62 13.14 -1.63
N ILE A 51 12.13 14.33 -1.31
CA ILE A 51 11.39 15.17 -2.26
C ILE A 51 12.34 15.78 -3.29
N ASN A 52 13.56 16.18 -2.91
CA ASN A 52 14.57 16.74 -3.82
C ASN A 52 14.98 15.77 -4.94
N LEU A 53 14.87 14.45 -4.73
CA LEU A 53 15.14 13.46 -5.78
C LEU A 53 14.19 13.60 -6.98
N ILE A 54 12.96 14.03 -6.72
CA ILE A 54 11.90 14.17 -7.73
C ILE A 54 11.73 15.64 -8.13
N TYR A 55 11.98 16.56 -7.19
CA TYR A 55 11.80 18.00 -7.31
C TYR A 55 13.04 18.75 -6.79
N PRO A 56 14.15 18.80 -7.56
CA PRO A 56 15.41 19.38 -7.11
C PRO A 56 15.32 20.89 -6.85
N GLY A 57 15.87 21.35 -5.73
CA GLY A 57 15.82 22.76 -5.28
C GLY A 57 14.56 23.09 -4.45
N TRP A 58 13.69 22.11 -4.25
CA TRP A 58 12.46 22.31 -3.51
C TRP A 58 12.73 22.59 -2.02
N GLY A 59 12.13 23.66 -1.48
CA GLY A 59 12.32 24.09 -0.09
C GLY A 59 13.69 24.71 0.20
N GLU A 60 14.50 25.07 -0.81
CA GLU A 60 15.74 25.83 -0.65
C GLU A 60 15.51 27.34 -0.74
N SER A 61 14.63 27.77 -1.66
CA SER A 61 14.14 29.14 -1.74
C SER A 61 12.66 29.17 -2.13
N PHE A 62 12.01 30.31 -1.90
CA PHE A 62 10.63 30.50 -2.37
C PHE A 62 10.52 30.35 -3.90
N ALA A 63 11.51 30.89 -4.64
CA ALA A 63 11.54 30.83 -6.10
C ALA A 63 11.69 29.38 -6.61
N GLU A 64 12.60 28.59 -6.03
CA GLU A 64 12.79 27.19 -6.41
C GLU A 64 11.60 26.31 -6.01
N THR A 65 11.00 26.58 -4.84
CA THR A 65 9.76 25.93 -4.41
C THR A 65 8.61 26.20 -5.38
N LEU A 66 8.48 27.44 -5.86
CA LEU A 66 7.46 27.81 -6.83
C LEU A 66 7.73 27.14 -8.20
N LEU A 67 8.99 27.10 -8.64
CA LEU A 67 9.37 26.40 -9.86
C LEU A 67 9.04 24.90 -9.79
N MET A 68 9.37 24.25 -8.67
CA MET A 68 9.07 22.84 -8.45
C MET A 68 7.58 22.56 -8.28
N THR A 69 6.81 23.53 -7.79
CA THR A 69 5.34 23.47 -7.75
C THR A 69 4.75 23.41 -9.16
N VAL A 70 5.27 24.22 -10.08
CA VAL A 70 4.87 24.19 -11.50
C VAL A 70 5.30 22.87 -12.14
N TRP A 71 6.49 22.38 -11.84
CA TRP A 71 6.94 21.07 -12.31
C TRP A 71 6.05 19.92 -11.80
N ALA A 72 5.65 19.98 -10.52
CA ALA A 72 4.73 19.03 -9.89
C ALA A 72 3.35 19.05 -10.53
N LEU A 73 2.84 20.23 -10.91
CA LEU A 73 1.60 20.37 -11.66
C LEU A 73 1.66 19.59 -12.98
N VAL A 74 2.75 19.74 -13.74
CA VAL A 74 2.96 19.05 -15.01
C VAL A 74 3.04 17.54 -14.81
N HIS A 75 3.86 17.08 -13.87
CA HIS A 75 3.98 15.66 -13.53
C HIS A 75 2.64 15.04 -13.10
N GLY A 76 1.93 15.68 -12.18
CA GLY A 76 0.62 15.21 -11.71
C GLY A 76 -0.42 15.23 -12.82
N PHE A 77 -0.39 16.23 -13.72
CA PHE A 77 -1.24 16.29 -14.89
C PHE A 77 -1.02 15.10 -15.83
N PHE A 78 0.23 14.84 -16.21
CA PHE A 78 0.54 13.70 -17.07
C PHE A 78 0.21 12.37 -16.42
N ALA A 79 0.44 12.21 -15.11
CA ALA A 79 0.04 11.00 -14.39
C ALA A 79 -1.49 10.79 -14.45
N GLY A 80 -2.29 11.80 -14.09
CA GLY A 80 -3.75 11.72 -14.16
C GLY A 80 -4.28 11.52 -15.60
N PHE A 81 -3.66 12.21 -16.56
CA PHE A 81 -3.95 12.08 -17.99
C PHE A 81 -3.70 10.65 -18.49
N LEU A 82 -2.55 10.06 -18.15
CA LEU A 82 -2.21 8.70 -18.54
C LEU A 82 -3.14 7.69 -17.88
N ILE A 83 -3.42 7.84 -16.57
CA ILE A 83 -4.36 6.96 -15.85
C ILE A 83 -5.74 6.97 -16.52
N ALA A 84 -6.29 8.14 -16.83
CA ALA A 84 -7.58 8.25 -17.49
C ALA A 84 -7.54 7.76 -18.95
N SER A 85 -6.43 8.01 -19.67
CA SER A 85 -6.25 7.53 -21.05
C SER A 85 -6.21 6.01 -21.08
N PHE A 86 -5.40 5.38 -20.22
CA PHE A 86 -5.33 3.94 -20.08
C PHE A 86 -6.66 3.35 -19.64
N TYR A 87 -7.32 3.94 -18.63
CA TYR A 87 -8.66 3.52 -18.24
C TYR A 87 -9.61 3.54 -19.44
N ASN A 88 -9.65 4.64 -20.21
CA ASN A 88 -10.56 4.75 -21.35
C ASN A 88 -10.22 3.78 -22.50
N ILE A 89 -8.92 3.52 -22.76
CA ILE A 89 -8.45 2.55 -23.76
C ILE A 89 -8.86 1.14 -23.35
N PHE A 90 -8.56 0.74 -22.11
CA PHE A 90 -8.79 -0.60 -21.59
C PHE A 90 -10.24 -0.85 -21.12
N SER A 91 -11.03 0.21 -20.94
CA SER A 91 -12.47 0.12 -20.65
C SER A 91 -13.34 -0.10 -21.88
N LYS A 92 -12.82 0.16 -23.09
CA LYS A 92 -13.44 -0.37 -24.31
C LYS A 92 -13.30 -1.89 -24.20
N ASN A 93 -14.40 -2.62 -24.36
CA ASN A 93 -14.39 -4.07 -24.40
C ASN A 93 -13.24 -4.55 -25.29
N ILE A 94 -12.13 -4.94 -24.69
CA ILE A 94 -11.20 -5.85 -25.32
C ILE A 94 -12.02 -7.13 -25.42
N SER A 95 -12.56 -7.38 -26.61
CA SER A 95 -12.85 -8.77 -26.97
C SER A 95 -11.49 -9.43 -26.97
N LEU A 96 -11.13 -10.06 -25.85
CA LEU A 96 -10.10 -11.08 -25.84
C LEU A 96 -10.45 -11.99 -27.04
N PRO A 97 -9.51 -12.27 -27.97
CA PRO A 97 -9.77 -13.27 -28.98
C PRO A 97 -10.26 -14.51 -28.25
N ASP A 98 -11.39 -15.09 -28.69
CA ASP A 98 -11.99 -16.25 -28.04
C ASP A 98 -10.92 -17.33 -27.91
N LEU A 99 -10.33 -17.41 -26.72
CA LEU A 99 -9.45 -18.48 -26.29
C LEU A 99 -10.36 -19.68 -26.06
N THR A 100 -10.85 -20.23 -27.16
CA THR A 100 -11.68 -21.44 -27.27
C THR A 100 -11.03 -22.63 -26.58
N PHE A 101 -9.70 -22.61 -26.41
CA PHE A 101 -8.97 -23.58 -25.62
C PHE A 101 -9.16 -23.43 -24.10
N LEU A 102 -9.27 -22.20 -23.58
CA LEU A 102 -9.57 -21.95 -22.16
C LEU A 102 -11.06 -22.11 -21.85
N SER A 103 -11.97 -21.85 -22.80
CA SER A 103 -13.41 -22.11 -22.60
C SER A 103 -13.74 -23.60 -22.48
N ALA A 104 -12.93 -24.48 -23.10
CA ALA A 104 -13.02 -25.93 -22.90
C ALA A 104 -12.56 -26.38 -21.49
N LEU A 105 -11.60 -25.67 -20.89
CA LEU A 105 -11.20 -25.83 -19.48
C LEU A 105 -12.21 -25.15 -18.52
N TYR A 106 -12.91 -24.12 -18.99
CA TYR A 106 -14.03 -23.46 -18.32
C TYR A 106 -15.34 -24.20 -18.59
N LYS A 107 -15.33 -25.53 -18.49
CA LYS A 107 -16.57 -26.27 -18.31
C LYS A 107 -17.16 -25.74 -17.00
N LYS A 108 -18.37 -25.19 -17.09
CA LYS A 108 -19.25 -24.78 -15.98
C LYS A 108 -19.43 -26.00 -15.05
N ARG A 109 -18.41 -26.33 -14.26
CA ARG A 109 -18.55 -27.23 -13.12
C ARG A 109 -19.59 -26.56 -12.25
N ASP A 110 -20.57 -27.33 -11.84
CA ASP A 110 -21.55 -26.93 -10.83
C ASP A 110 -20.79 -26.65 -9.54
N PHE A 111 -20.20 -25.45 -9.46
CA PHE A 111 -19.73 -24.90 -8.22
C PHE A 111 -20.98 -24.55 -7.44
N GLU A 112 -21.16 -25.16 -6.27
CA GLU A 112 -22.28 -24.89 -5.37
C GLU A 112 -22.59 -23.40 -5.34
N LYS A 113 -23.86 -23.05 -5.57
CA LYS A 113 -24.29 -21.66 -5.48
C LYS A 113 -23.87 -21.14 -4.10
N PRO A 114 -23.16 -20.00 -4.02
CA PRO A 114 -22.71 -19.45 -2.76
C PRO A 114 -23.90 -19.32 -1.82
N THR A 115 -23.83 -20.00 -0.68
CA THR A 115 -24.87 -19.96 0.34
C THR A 115 -24.81 -18.65 1.10
N GLU A 116 -25.99 -18.13 1.44
CA GLU A 116 -26.09 -16.98 2.33
C GLU A 116 -25.55 -17.35 3.71
N GLY A 117 -24.72 -16.48 4.28
CA GLY A 117 -24.08 -16.78 5.56
C GLY A 117 -23.33 -15.57 6.09
N ARG A 118 -22.79 -15.69 7.31
CA ARG A 118 -22.19 -14.56 8.06
C ARG A 118 -21.12 -13.76 7.29
N GLY A 119 -20.49 -14.37 6.28
CA GLY A 119 -19.47 -13.74 5.42
C GLY A 119 -19.90 -13.37 4.00
N ASN A 120 -21.02 -13.86 3.47
CA ASN A 120 -21.45 -13.62 2.09
C ASN A 120 -22.82 -12.92 2.07
N LEU A 121 -22.88 -11.78 1.37
CA LEU A 121 -24.10 -10.98 1.21
C LEU A 121 -24.67 -11.24 -0.19
N LEU A 122 -25.82 -11.90 -0.26
CA LEU A 122 -26.52 -12.14 -1.54
C LEU A 122 -27.37 -10.94 -1.95
N GLU A 123 -28.04 -10.32 -0.98
CA GLU A 123 -28.81 -9.10 -1.17
C GLU A 123 -28.02 -7.88 -0.67
N TRP A 124 -27.67 -6.99 -1.61
CA TRP A 124 -26.95 -5.76 -1.32
C TRP A 124 -27.43 -4.63 -2.22
N ASN A 125 -28.21 -3.72 -1.65
CA ASN A 125 -28.77 -2.55 -2.34
C ASN A 125 -28.62 -1.27 -1.50
N VAL A 126 -27.40 -0.73 -1.46
CA VAL A 126 -27.07 0.46 -0.65
C VAL A 126 -27.76 1.75 -1.11
N GLU A 127 -28.30 1.79 -2.34
CA GLU A 127 -29.01 2.95 -2.87
C GLU A 127 -30.48 3.02 -2.40
N ASP A 128 -31.02 1.95 -1.82
CA ASP A 128 -32.32 1.98 -1.14
C ASP A 128 -32.14 2.52 0.29
N GLU A 129 -32.77 3.66 0.59
CA GLU A 129 -32.67 4.30 1.91
C GLU A 129 -33.15 3.43 3.06
N ARG A 130 -34.21 2.63 2.87
CA ARG A 130 -34.72 1.75 3.93
C ARG A 130 -33.72 0.63 4.23
N PHE A 131 -33.14 0.04 3.19
CA PHE A 131 -32.08 -0.96 3.35
C PHE A 131 -30.85 -0.35 4.01
N TRP A 132 -30.45 0.85 3.58
CA TRP A 132 -29.27 1.53 4.10
C TRP A 132 -29.38 1.85 5.58
N GLU A 133 -30.47 2.46 6.03
CA GLU A 133 -30.64 2.84 7.44
C GLU A 133 -30.89 1.63 8.36
N SER A 134 -31.53 0.57 7.87
CA SER A 134 -31.79 -0.63 8.69
C SER A 134 -30.56 -1.56 8.80
N THR A 135 -29.84 -1.80 7.70
CA THR A 135 -28.85 -2.88 7.60
C THR A 135 -27.54 -2.43 6.96
N GLY A 136 -27.62 -1.76 5.80
CA GLY A 136 -26.47 -1.47 4.94
C GLY A 136 -25.40 -0.64 5.65
N LYS A 137 -25.79 0.42 6.35
CA LYS A 137 -24.89 1.34 7.05
C LYS A 137 -24.00 0.64 8.07
N LYS A 138 -24.58 -0.23 8.92
CA LYS A 138 -23.84 -0.96 9.96
C LYS A 138 -22.78 -1.88 9.36
N ILE A 139 -23.14 -2.61 8.30
CA ILE A 139 -22.22 -3.54 7.62
C ILE A 139 -21.12 -2.77 6.87
N ALA A 140 -21.47 -1.70 6.17
CA ALA A 140 -20.52 -0.86 5.44
C ALA A 140 -19.50 -0.21 6.39
N THR A 141 -19.95 0.38 7.50
CA THR A 141 -19.10 0.98 8.51
C THR A 141 -18.16 -0.04 9.15
N ARG A 142 -18.63 -1.26 9.45
CA ARG A 142 -17.76 -2.35 9.95
C ARG A 142 -16.67 -2.72 8.95
N ASN A 143 -17.02 -2.89 7.68
CA ASN A 143 -16.04 -3.23 6.64
C ASN A 143 -15.02 -2.10 6.43
N LEU A 144 -15.46 -0.83 6.49
CA LEU A 144 -14.59 0.34 6.40
C LEU A 144 -13.57 0.38 7.56
N TRP A 145 -14.03 0.22 8.81
CA TRP A 145 -13.16 0.29 9.98
C TRP A 145 -12.21 -0.89 10.14
N ILE A 146 -12.43 -1.99 9.43
CA ILE A 146 -11.45 -3.06 9.30
C ILE A 146 -10.48 -2.78 8.14
N SER A 147 -11.00 -2.25 7.02
CA SER A 147 -10.19 -1.92 5.84
C SER A 147 -9.16 -0.82 6.10
N ILE A 148 -9.52 0.24 6.83
CA ILE A 148 -8.60 1.35 7.16
C ILE A 148 -7.31 0.85 7.84
N PRO A 149 -7.36 0.16 8.98
CA PRO A 149 -6.14 -0.30 9.67
C PRO A 149 -5.40 -1.40 8.90
N SER A 150 -6.10 -2.25 8.13
CA SER A 150 -5.45 -3.19 7.20
C SER A 150 -4.65 -2.47 6.12
N LEU A 151 -5.21 -1.42 5.52
CA LEU A 151 -4.53 -0.62 4.50
C LEU A 151 -3.38 0.20 5.10
N LEU A 152 -3.55 0.72 6.33
CA LEU A 152 -2.50 1.37 7.09
C LEU A 152 -1.29 0.45 7.25
N CYS A 153 -1.49 -0.79 7.70
CA CYS A 153 -0.41 -1.77 7.80
C CYS A 153 0.21 -2.09 6.44
N GLY A 154 -0.60 -2.10 5.37
CA GLY A 154 -0.14 -2.22 3.99
C GLY A 154 0.88 -1.15 3.61
N PHE A 155 0.54 0.13 3.80
CA PHE A 155 1.47 1.24 3.51
C PHE A 155 2.70 1.22 4.41
N ALA A 156 2.51 0.92 5.70
CA ALA A 156 3.60 0.84 6.66
C ALA A 156 4.67 -0.18 6.23
N ILE A 157 4.26 -1.42 5.93
CA ILE A 157 5.18 -2.50 5.54
C ILE A 157 5.74 -2.28 4.14
N TRP A 158 4.94 -1.71 3.24
CA TRP A 158 5.42 -1.39 1.91
C TRP A 158 6.61 -0.43 1.94
N LEU A 159 6.54 0.60 2.79
CA LEU A 159 7.51 1.70 2.83
C LEU A 159 8.50 1.64 4.01
N MET A 160 8.47 0.58 4.84
CA MET A 160 9.37 0.43 6.00
C MET A 160 10.86 0.46 5.63
N TRP A 161 11.21 0.07 4.39
CA TRP A 161 12.59 0.04 3.89
C TRP A 161 13.27 1.40 3.92
N GLY A 162 12.52 2.49 3.78
CA GLY A 162 13.07 3.84 3.91
C GLY A 162 13.68 4.11 5.29
N ILE A 163 13.10 3.52 6.35
CA ILE A 163 13.64 3.62 7.71
C ILE A 163 14.67 2.52 7.97
N ILE A 164 14.36 1.28 7.60
CA ILE A 164 15.23 0.13 7.86
C ILE A 164 16.62 0.35 7.24
N SER A 165 16.70 0.81 5.99
CA SER A 165 17.99 1.08 5.33
C SER A 165 18.85 2.10 6.08
N VAL A 166 18.24 3.16 6.62
CA VAL A 166 18.96 4.16 7.44
C VAL A 166 19.46 3.54 8.74
N GLN A 167 18.65 2.71 9.38
CA GLN A 167 19.03 2.04 10.62
C GLN A 167 20.14 0.99 10.41
N MET A 168 20.13 0.30 9.28
CA MET A 168 21.21 -0.63 8.90
C MET A 168 22.56 0.10 8.80
N LEU A 169 22.59 1.30 8.21
CA LEU A 169 23.81 2.13 8.19
C LEU A 169 24.25 2.55 9.60
N ASN A 170 23.31 2.99 10.44
CA ASN A 170 23.63 3.43 11.80
C ASN A 170 24.15 2.31 12.70
N LEU A 171 23.83 1.06 12.37
CA LEU A 171 24.27 -0.13 13.08
C LEU A 171 25.49 -0.80 12.44
N GLY A 172 26.05 -0.26 11.36
CA GLY A 172 27.27 -0.78 10.73
C GLY A 172 27.06 -2.04 9.90
N PHE A 173 25.92 -2.17 9.19
CA PHE A 173 25.80 -3.17 8.13
C PHE A 173 26.75 -2.81 6.97
N SER A 174 27.45 -3.79 6.41
CA SER A 174 28.47 -3.61 5.38
C SER A 174 27.88 -3.46 3.97
N PHE A 175 26.86 -2.61 3.81
CA PHE A 175 26.26 -2.28 2.53
C PHE A 175 26.53 -0.82 2.17
N SER A 176 26.77 -0.55 0.90
CA SER A 176 26.86 0.81 0.38
C SER A 176 25.49 1.51 0.41
N ASN A 177 25.51 2.84 0.43
CA ASN A 177 24.28 3.64 0.34
C ASN A 177 23.47 3.28 -0.93
N ALA A 178 24.15 3.08 -2.06
CA ALA A 178 23.52 2.74 -3.33
C ALA A 178 22.76 1.40 -3.23
N GLU A 179 23.37 0.37 -2.64
CA GLU A 179 22.73 -0.93 -2.42
C GLU A 179 21.50 -0.82 -1.52
N LEU A 180 21.57 -0.04 -0.45
CA LEU A 180 20.44 0.15 0.47
C LEU A 180 19.30 0.96 -0.13
N PHE A 181 19.60 1.89 -1.06
CA PHE A 181 18.57 2.59 -1.83
C PHE A 181 17.83 1.64 -2.78
N THR A 182 18.47 0.57 -3.26
CA THR A 182 17.78 -0.42 -4.11
C THR A 182 16.59 -1.05 -3.39
N LEU A 183 16.64 -1.23 -2.07
CA LEU A 183 15.55 -1.84 -1.29
C LEU A 183 14.25 -1.03 -1.42
N THR A 184 14.33 0.29 -1.22
CA THR A 184 13.16 1.19 -1.36
C THR A 184 12.66 1.21 -2.81
N SER A 185 13.57 1.23 -3.78
CA SER A 185 13.22 1.20 -5.22
C SER A 185 12.52 -0.10 -5.62
N ILE A 186 13.01 -1.25 -5.15
CA ILE A 186 12.42 -2.57 -5.39
C ILE A 186 11.02 -2.65 -4.80
N ALA A 187 10.86 -2.22 -3.55
CA ALA A 187 9.55 -2.17 -2.91
C ALA A 187 8.58 -1.26 -3.69
N GLY A 188 9.04 -0.08 -4.12
CA GLY A 188 8.27 0.86 -4.94
C GLY A 188 7.82 0.25 -6.28
N LEU A 189 8.75 -0.35 -7.03
CA LEU A 189 8.48 -1.03 -8.30
C LEU A 189 7.46 -2.16 -8.10
N SER A 190 7.70 -3.05 -7.14
CA SER A 190 6.81 -4.17 -6.83
C SER A 190 5.40 -3.68 -6.48
N GLY A 191 5.29 -2.70 -5.58
CA GLY A 191 4.00 -2.13 -5.20
C GLY A 191 3.24 -1.53 -6.38
N ALA A 192 3.94 -0.80 -7.27
CA ALA A 192 3.33 -0.23 -8.47
C ALA A 192 2.83 -1.33 -9.43
N THR A 193 3.63 -2.35 -9.70
CA THR A 193 3.24 -3.49 -10.55
C THR A 193 2.06 -4.24 -9.95
N LEU A 194 2.10 -4.54 -8.65
CA LEU A 194 1.08 -5.34 -7.96
C LEU A 194 -0.29 -4.65 -7.84
N ARG A 195 -0.38 -3.33 -8.05
CA ARG A 195 -1.68 -2.63 -8.17
C ARG A 195 -2.52 -3.14 -9.33
N ILE A 196 -1.88 -3.52 -10.44
CA ILE A 196 -2.58 -4.01 -11.64
C ILE A 196 -3.36 -5.29 -11.32
N PRO A 197 -2.74 -6.40 -10.89
CA PRO A 197 -3.48 -7.61 -10.54
C PRO A 197 -4.45 -7.37 -9.36
N SER A 198 -4.06 -6.54 -8.38
CA SER A 198 -4.88 -6.30 -7.19
C SER A 198 -6.23 -5.64 -7.48
N THR A 199 -6.34 -4.89 -8.58
CA THR A 199 -7.62 -4.29 -9.03
C THR A 199 -8.69 -5.36 -9.31
N PHE A 200 -8.26 -6.57 -9.71
CA PHE A 200 -9.17 -7.65 -10.09
C PHE A 200 -9.59 -8.57 -8.92
N PHE A 201 -8.88 -8.54 -7.80
CA PHE A 201 -9.07 -9.50 -6.69
C PHE A 201 -10.50 -9.52 -6.17
N ILE A 202 -11.10 -8.35 -5.97
CA ILE A 202 -12.47 -8.23 -5.47
C ILE A 202 -13.44 -8.94 -6.41
N ARG A 203 -13.27 -8.80 -7.72
CA ARG A 203 -14.15 -9.39 -8.73
C ARG A 203 -14.07 -10.92 -8.80
N ILE A 204 -12.92 -11.50 -8.51
CA ILE A 204 -12.64 -12.94 -8.69
C ILE A 204 -12.63 -13.76 -7.39
N ALA A 205 -12.38 -13.10 -6.25
CA ALA A 205 -12.11 -13.74 -4.96
C ALA A 205 -12.97 -13.18 -3.82
N GLY A 206 -13.58 -12.01 -3.98
CA GLY A 206 -14.43 -11.36 -2.99
C GLY A 206 -13.67 -10.50 -1.98
N GLY A 207 -14.37 -9.52 -1.41
CA GLY A 207 -13.83 -8.52 -0.48
C GLY A 207 -13.17 -9.09 0.76
N ARG A 208 -13.93 -9.85 1.56
CA ARG A 208 -13.45 -10.48 2.80
C ARG A 208 -12.22 -11.34 2.55
N ASN A 209 -12.28 -12.23 1.56
CA ASN A 209 -11.20 -13.17 1.29
C ASN A 209 -9.94 -12.43 0.82
N THR A 210 -10.11 -11.40 -0.03
CA THR A 210 -9.00 -10.58 -0.52
C THR A 210 -8.30 -9.85 0.61
N ILE A 211 -9.04 -9.04 1.39
CA ILE A 211 -8.43 -8.21 2.44
C ILE A 211 -7.82 -9.08 3.54
N PHE A 212 -8.47 -10.18 3.92
CA PHE A 212 -7.88 -11.15 4.83
C PHE A 212 -6.53 -11.66 4.31
N PHE A 213 -6.53 -12.21 3.10
CA PHE A 213 -5.37 -12.91 2.56
C PHE A 213 -4.22 -11.95 2.30
N THR A 214 -4.49 -10.79 1.72
CA THR A 214 -3.43 -9.83 1.42
C THR A 214 -2.92 -9.12 2.67
N THR A 215 -3.72 -8.97 3.73
CA THR A 215 -3.22 -8.55 5.05
C THR A 215 -2.34 -9.64 5.65
N ALA A 216 -2.72 -10.90 5.53
CA ALA A 216 -1.93 -12.02 6.03
C ALA A 216 -0.59 -12.17 5.31
N LEU A 217 -0.55 -11.96 4.00
CA LEU A 217 0.68 -12.00 3.21
C LEU A 217 1.72 -10.97 3.65
N LEU A 218 1.31 -9.84 4.23
CA LEU A 218 2.23 -8.83 4.78
C LEU A 218 3.02 -9.34 5.99
N MET A 219 2.55 -10.39 6.68
CA MET A 219 3.31 -11.00 7.76
C MET A 219 4.60 -11.65 7.26
N ILE A 220 4.65 -12.10 6.00
CA ILE A 220 5.84 -12.73 5.40
C ILE A 220 7.02 -11.75 5.36
N PRO A 221 6.93 -10.58 4.69
CA PRO A 221 8.02 -9.62 4.68
C PRO A 221 8.29 -9.01 6.07
N ALA A 222 7.28 -8.87 6.94
CA ALA A 222 7.47 -8.37 8.30
C ALA A 222 8.29 -9.33 9.18
N ILE A 223 7.93 -10.62 9.21
CA ILE A 223 8.67 -11.66 9.93
C ILE A 223 10.06 -11.83 9.30
N GLY A 224 10.13 -11.92 7.97
CA GLY A 224 11.39 -12.09 7.27
C GLY A 224 12.37 -10.95 7.52
N ALA A 225 11.91 -9.70 7.54
CA ALA A 225 12.74 -8.55 7.91
C ALA A 225 13.21 -8.65 9.37
N GLY A 226 12.31 -9.01 10.29
CA GLY A 226 12.68 -9.21 11.69
C GLY A 226 13.74 -10.30 11.90
N ILE A 227 13.74 -11.38 11.11
CA ILE A 227 14.77 -12.42 11.16
C ILE A 227 16.07 -11.93 10.51
N ALA A 228 15.99 -11.41 9.29
CA ALA A 228 17.15 -10.97 8.50
C ALA A 228 17.98 -9.88 9.19
N LEU A 229 17.31 -8.97 9.91
CA LEU A 229 17.98 -7.87 10.62
C LEU A 229 18.75 -8.29 11.87
N GLN A 230 18.64 -9.55 12.31
CA GLN A 230 19.39 -10.04 13.48
C GLN A 230 20.84 -10.38 13.16
N ASN A 231 21.19 -10.56 11.89
CA ASN A 231 22.55 -10.89 11.47
C ASN A 231 23.04 -9.88 10.41
N LYS A 232 24.16 -9.20 10.70
CA LYS A 232 24.82 -8.27 9.78
C LYS A 232 25.38 -8.95 8.52
N GLU A 233 25.68 -10.25 8.61
CA GLU A 233 26.20 -11.05 7.49
C GLU A 233 25.10 -11.53 6.54
N THR A 234 23.83 -11.22 6.82
CA THR A 234 22.71 -11.58 5.96
C THR A 234 22.92 -10.97 4.56
N PRO A 235 22.96 -11.76 3.48
CA PRO A 235 23.20 -11.25 2.14
C PRO A 235 22.16 -10.23 1.67
N LEU A 236 22.60 -9.23 0.88
CA LEU A 236 21.73 -8.17 0.34
C LEU A 236 20.49 -8.70 -0.39
N TRP A 237 20.64 -9.78 -1.15
CA TRP A 237 19.55 -10.35 -1.95
C TRP A 237 18.36 -10.81 -1.09
N ILE A 238 18.59 -11.19 0.17
CA ILE A 238 17.50 -11.56 1.08
C ILE A 238 16.65 -10.32 1.38
N PHE A 239 17.28 -9.19 1.68
CA PHE A 239 16.58 -7.91 1.87
C PHE A 239 15.88 -7.46 0.59
N GLN A 240 16.47 -7.67 -0.58
CA GLN A 240 15.85 -7.36 -1.88
C GLN A 240 14.59 -8.21 -2.14
N VAL A 241 14.62 -9.50 -1.82
CA VAL A 241 13.42 -10.37 -1.91
C VAL A 241 12.34 -9.93 -0.93
N LEU A 242 12.71 -9.59 0.31
CA LEU A 242 11.76 -9.09 1.30
C LEU A 242 11.17 -7.73 0.90
N ALA A 243 11.96 -6.87 0.26
CA ALA A 243 11.50 -5.62 -0.32
C ALA A 243 10.54 -5.83 -1.49
N LEU A 244 10.83 -6.81 -2.35
CA LEU A 244 9.92 -7.20 -3.42
C LEU A 244 8.58 -7.68 -2.83
N LEU A 245 8.61 -8.52 -1.78
CA LEU A 245 7.41 -9.04 -1.12
C LEU A 245 6.64 -7.96 -0.35
N SER A 246 7.29 -6.96 0.23
CA SER A 246 6.60 -5.86 0.90
C SER A 246 5.72 -5.04 -0.06
N GLY A 247 5.98 -5.12 -1.37
CA GLY A 247 5.14 -4.59 -2.43
C GLY A 247 3.68 -5.06 -2.40
N PHE A 248 3.36 -6.16 -1.72
CA PHE A 248 1.96 -6.54 -1.44
C PHE A 248 1.16 -5.38 -0.84
N GLY A 249 1.78 -4.58 0.04
CA GLY A 249 1.14 -3.42 0.65
C GLY A 249 0.76 -2.34 -0.36
N GLY A 250 1.58 -2.12 -1.39
CA GLY A 250 1.26 -1.20 -2.49
C GLY A 250 0.10 -1.68 -3.36
N GLY A 251 -0.01 -3.00 -3.58
CA GLY A 251 -1.14 -3.63 -4.26
C GLY A 251 -2.44 -3.58 -3.44
N ASN A 252 -2.35 -3.69 -2.12
CA ASN A 252 -3.50 -3.64 -1.20
C ASN A 252 -4.31 -2.35 -1.33
N PHE A 253 -3.68 -1.24 -1.70
CA PHE A 253 -4.40 0.00 -1.98
C PHE A 253 -5.46 -0.16 -3.08
N ALA A 254 -5.10 -0.78 -4.20
CA ALA A 254 -6.02 -0.96 -5.33
C ALA A 254 -7.21 -1.87 -4.97
N SER A 255 -6.94 -2.99 -4.29
CA SER A 255 -7.99 -3.93 -3.88
C SER A 255 -8.87 -3.37 -2.75
N SER A 256 -8.29 -2.68 -1.77
CA SER A 256 -9.01 -2.04 -0.66
C SER A 256 -9.97 -0.94 -1.15
N MET A 257 -9.51 -0.06 -2.03
CA MET A 257 -10.33 1.01 -2.59
C MET A 257 -11.47 0.46 -3.46
N SER A 258 -11.17 -0.53 -4.30
CA SER A 258 -12.17 -1.25 -5.09
C SER A 258 -13.23 -1.88 -4.17
N ASN A 259 -12.81 -2.56 -3.11
CA ASN A 259 -13.71 -3.22 -2.16
C ASN A 259 -14.67 -2.23 -1.49
N ILE A 260 -14.14 -1.19 -0.85
CA ILE A 260 -14.93 -0.23 -0.07
C ILE A 260 -15.92 0.54 -0.95
N SER A 261 -15.59 0.77 -2.23
CA SER A 261 -16.49 1.45 -3.15
C SER A 261 -17.87 0.75 -3.27
N PHE A 262 -17.93 -0.58 -3.15
CA PHE A 262 -19.17 -1.33 -3.27
C PHE A 262 -20.03 -1.36 -1.99
N PHE A 263 -19.46 -0.95 -0.85
CA PHE A 263 -20.17 -0.96 0.44
C PHE A 263 -20.99 0.31 0.72
N PHE A 264 -20.73 1.42 0.02
CA PHE A 264 -21.35 2.71 0.31
C PHE A 264 -22.18 3.21 -0.88
N PRO A 265 -23.32 3.88 -0.64
CA PRO A 265 -24.09 4.52 -1.71
C PRO A 265 -23.33 5.73 -2.26
N LYS A 266 -23.59 6.08 -3.52
CA LYS A 266 -22.88 7.15 -4.23
C LYS A 266 -22.80 8.47 -3.46
N ARG A 267 -23.86 8.82 -2.72
CA ARG A 267 -23.95 10.06 -1.93
C ARG A 267 -22.88 10.23 -0.85
N VAL A 268 -22.34 9.13 -0.29
CA VAL A 268 -21.29 9.16 0.77
C VAL A 268 -20.03 8.38 0.37
N GLN A 269 -19.99 7.86 -0.86
CA GLN A 269 -18.88 7.06 -1.36
C GLN A 269 -17.57 7.85 -1.39
N GLY A 270 -17.60 9.11 -1.84
CA GLY A 270 -16.41 9.97 -1.86
C GLY A 270 -15.77 10.15 -0.49
N THR A 271 -16.57 10.45 0.54
CA THR A 271 -16.09 10.56 1.93
C THR A 271 -15.53 9.24 2.45
N SER A 272 -16.21 8.13 2.17
CA SER A 272 -15.81 6.81 2.67
C SER A 272 -14.50 6.33 2.04
N LEU A 273 -14.33 6.55 0.73
CA LEU A 273 -13.10 6.30 0.01
C LEU A 273 -11.98 7.24 0.46
N GLY A 274 -12.29 8.52 0.68
CA GLY A 274 -11.35 9.50 1.21
C GLY A 274 -10.82 9.13 2.59
N LEU A 275 -11.69 8.67 3.50
CA LEU A 275 -11.30 8.17 4.82
C LEU A 275 -10.42 6.93 4.71
N ASN A 276 -10.81 5.95 3.88
CA ASN A 276 -10.03 4.72 3.68
C ASN A 276 -8.63 5.01 3.12
N ALA A 277 -8.54 5.84 2.08
CA ALA A 277 -7.26 6.22 1.49
C ALA A 277 -6.43 7.11 2.41
N GLY A 278 -7.03 8.15 3.00
CA GLY A 278 -6.33 9.12 3.84
C GLY A 278 -5.75 8.48 5.10
N LEU A 279 -6.60 7.79 5.87
CA LEU A 279 -6.14 7.09 7.07
C LEU A 279 -5.27 5.86 6.75
N GLY A 280 -5.46 5.24 5.58
CA GLY A 280 -4.55 4.21 5.09
C GLY A 280 -3.14 4.76 4.84
N ASN A 281 -3.01 5.92 4.18
CA ASN A 281 -1.71 6.56 3.94
C ASN A 281 -1.00 7.01 5.23
N PHE A 282 -1.74 7.20 6.33
CA PHE A 282 -1.16 7.44 7.66
C PHE A 282 -0.23 6.29 8.12
N GLY A 283 -0.28 5.12 7.46
CA GLY A 283 0.67 4.03 7.67
C GLY A 283 2.12 4.42 7.43
N VAL A 284 2.37 5.34 6.48
CA VAL A 284 3.72 5.85 6.19
C VAL A 284 4.28 6.63 7.38
N THR A 285 3.48 7.54 7.95
CA THR A 285 3.87 8.26 9.16
C THR A 285 3.98 7.31 10.36
N THR A 286 3.07 6.34 10.45
CA THR A 286 3.09 5.34 11.54
C THR A 286 4.40 4.55 11.53
N MET A 287 4.87 4.07 10.38
CA MET A 287 6.14 3.32 10.32
C MET A 287 7.36 4.18 10.63
N GLN A 288 7.34 5.47 10.24
CA GLN A 288 8.41 6.42 10.55
C GLN A 288 8.57 6.67 12.05
N ILE A 289 7.48 6.60 12.82
CA ILE A 289 7.49 6.81 14.27
C ILE A 289 7.72 5.49 15.00
N LEU A 290 6.97 4.45 14.63
CA LEU A 290 6.87 3.23 15.40
C LEU A 290 8.11 2.35 15.25
N ILE A 291 8.75 2.32 14.08
CA ILE A 291 9.96 1.52 13.89
C ILE A 291 11.10 2.02 14.80
N PRO A 292 11.55 3.29 14.73
CA PRO A 292 12.64 3.76 15.58
C PRO A 292 12.30 3.64 17.08
N LEU A 293 11.04 3.89 17.46
CA LEU A 293 10.59 3.74 18.84
C LEU A 293 10.70 2.29 19.32
N MET A 294 10.20 1.33 18.56
CA MET A 294 10.19 -0.07 19.01
C MET A 294 11.58 -0.69 19.02
N MET A 295 12.52 -0.14 18.24
CA MET A 295 13.90 -0.58 18.27
C MET A 295 14.62 -0.25 19.59
N THR A 296 14.12 0.69 20.41
CA THR A 296 14.75 1.01 21.71
C THR A 296 14.31 0.08 22.85
N ILE A 297 13.36 -0.83 22.59
CA ILE A 297 12.72 -1.65 23.62
C ILE A 297 12.94 -3.14 23.31
N GLY A 298 13.46 -3.92 24.26
CA GLY A 298 13.67 -5.37 24.11
C GLY A 298 12.41 -6.23 24.24
N ILE A 299 11.34 -5.94 23.47
CA ILE A 299 10.03 -6.59 23.66
C ILE A 299 9.91 -7.99 23.03
N PHE A 300 10.60 -8.25 21.93
CA PHE A 300 10.50 -9.51 21.15
C PHE A 300 11.65 -10.49 21.45
N GLY A 301 12.44 -10.25 22.49
CA GLY A 301 13.66 -11.01 22.78
C GLY A 301 14.78 -10.71 21.78
N GLY A 302 15.70 -11.65 21.58
CA GLY A 302 16.81 -11.49 20.63
C GLY A 302 18.00 -10.68 21.16
N THR A 303 19.10 -10.71 20.41
CA THR A 303 20.33 -9.96 20.76
C THR A 303 20.22 -8.51 20.32
N SER A 304 20.54 -7.58 21.22
CA SER A 304 20.70 -6.17 20.87
C SER A 304 21.95 -5.95 20.03
N MET A 305 21.93 -4.90 19.22
CA MET A 305 23.09 -4.37 18.50
C MET A 305 23.37 -2.95 18.99
N VAL A 306 24.64 -2.59 19.08
CA VAL A 306 25.06 -1.26 19.52
C VAL A 306 25.06 -0.31 18.32
N LEU A 307 24.39 0.85 18.44
CA LEU A 307 24.48 1.90 17.42
C LEU A 307 25.91 2.41 17.29
N GLU A 308 26.44 2.41 16.07
CA GLU A 308 27.73 3.03 15.73
C GLU A 308 27.55 4.54 15.50
N ASN A 309 26.44 4.93 14.85
CA ASN A 309 26.08 6.33 14.61
C ASN A 309 24.77 6.68 15.32
N SER A 310 24.56 7.95 15.68
CA SER A 310 23.30 8.38 16.28
C SER A 310 22.13 8.21 15.31
N SER A 311 20.98 7.73 15.81
CA SER A 311 19.77 7.57 15.02
C SER A 311 18.74 8.66 15.32
N GLY A 312 18.16 9.25 14.29
CA GLY A 312 17.07 10.23 14.43
C GLY A 312 15.72 9.56 14.63
N THR A 313 14.88 10.15 15.48
CA THR A 313 13.46 9.79 15.65
C THR A 313 12.59 11.03 15.42
N LEU A 314 11.26 10.85 15.43
CA LEU A 314 10.34 12.00 15.31
C LEU A 314 10.43 12.97 16.50
N ILE A 315 10.90 12.50 17.66
CA ILE A 315 10.86 13.21 18.95
C ILE A 315 12.25 13.48 19.54
N GLY A 316 13.33 13.17 18.83
CA GLY A 316 14.70 13.36 19.33
C GLY A 316 15.72 12.48 18.64
N LYS A 317 16.87 12.28 19.30
CA LYS A 317 17.98 11.45 18.80
C LYS A 317 18.30 10.33 19.78
N ILE A 318 18.55 9.14 19.24
CA ILE A 318 19.12 8.00 19.96
C ILE A 318 20.64 8.12 19.83
N PRO A 319 21.39 8.26 20.94
CA PRO A 319 22.83 8.46 20.87
C PRO A 319 23.55 7.18 20.40
N ALA A 320 24.72 7.36 19.78
CA ALA A 320 25.62 6.25 19.50
C ALA A 320 26.02 5.55 20.81
N GLY A 321 26.26 4.24 20.75
CA GLY A 321 26.51 3.39 21.92
C GLY A 321 25.25 2.84 22.59
N THR A 322 24.05 3.24 22.16
CA THR A 322 22.79 2.70 22.70
C THR A 322 22.54 1.29 22.17
N GLU A 323 22.12 0.38 23.05
CA GLU A 323 21.62 -0.93 22.66
C GLU A 323 20.31 -0.81 21.88
N THR A 324 20.20 -1.51 20.76
CA THR A 324 19.06 -1.38 19.85
C THR A 324 18.66 -2.73 19.25
N TYR A 325 17.36 -2.94 19.20
CA TYR A 325 16.68 -4.16 18.77
C TYR A 325 16.13 -3.97 17.36
N ILE A 326 17.00 -3.91 16.34
CA ILE A 326 16.60 -3.60 14.95
C ILE A 326 15.56 -4.57 14.37
N HIS A 327 15.55 -5.83 14.82
CA HIS A 327 14.56 -6.83 14.41
C HIS A 327 13.12 -6.42 14.75
N ASN A 328 12.93 -5.55 15.73
CA ASN A 328 11.61 -5.02 16.08
C ASN A 328 11.00 -4.19 14.94
N ALA A 329 11.81 -3.65 14.02
CA ALA A 329 11.34 -2.95 12.84
C ALA A 329 10.40 -3.80 11.97
N GLY A 330 10.63 -5.13 11.94
CA GLY A 330 9.76 -6.09 11.28
C GLY A 330 8.65 -6.62 12.19
N TYR A 331 9.01 -7.08 13.40
CA TYR A 331 8.06 -7.77 14.28
C TYR A 331 6.95 -6.89 14.85
N VAL A 332 7.18 -5.57 15.01
CA VAL A 332 6.16 -4.66 15.57
C VAL A 332 4.83 -4.76 14.85
N TRP A 333 4.86 -4.96 13.53
CA TRP A 333 3.65 -5.01 12.72
C TRP A 333 2.77 -6.21 13.04
N LEU A 334 3.32 -7.28 13.61
CA LEU A 334 2.56 -8.48 13.97
C LEU A 334 1.51 -8.21 15.04
N PHE A 335 1.77 -7.25 15.95
CA PHE A 335 0.77 -6.82 16.93
C PHE A 335 -0.49 -6.23 16.27
N LEU A 336 -0.37 -5.66 15.08
CA LEU A 336 -1.49 -5.12 14.32
C LEU A 336 -2.02 -6.15 13.30
N LEU A 337 -1.13 -6.78 12.52
CA LEU A 337 -1.50 -7.68 11.43
C LEU A 337 -2.23 -8.93 11.92
N ILE A 338 -1.82 -9.55 13.02
CA ILE A 338 -2.44 -10.79 13.51
C ILE A 338 -3.90 -10.53 13.92
N PRO A 339 -4.21 -9.58 14.82
CA PRO A 339 -5.59 -9.23 15.13
C PRO A 339 -6.40 -8.76 13.90
N LEU A 340 -5.78 -8.01 12.99
CA LEU A 340 -6.45 -7.54 11.78
C LEU A 340 -6.78 -8.67 10.81
N ALA A 341 -5.94 -9.71 10.72
CA ALA A 341 -6.27 -10.90 9.94
C ALA A 341 -7.52 -11.57 10.52
N PHE A 342 -7.59 -11.76 11.84
CA PHE A 342 -8.81 -12.30 12.47
C PHE A 342 -10.03 -11.40 12.27
N ALA A 343 -9.87 -10.09 12.43
CA ALA A 343 -10.94 -9.12 12.20
C ALA A 343 -11.40 -9.12 10.73
N GLY A 344 -10.48 -9.24 9.78
CA GLY A 344 -10.76 -9.38 8.35
C GLY A 344 -11.58 -10.64 8.08
N TRP A 345 -11.16 -11.78 8.64
CA TRP A 345 -11.82 -13.06 8.42
C TRP A 345 -13.24 -13.13 8.99
N PHE A 346 -13.41 -12.68 10.24
CA PHE A 346 -14.67 -12.81 10.98
C PHE A 346 -15.59 -11.59 10.85
N GLY A 347 -15.04 -10.42 10.52
CA GLY A 347 -15.76 -9.15 10.50
C GLY A 347 -16.08 -8.61 9.10
N MET A 348 -15.33 -8.95 8.06
CA MET A 348 -15.61 -8.46 6.71
C MET A 348 -16.57 -9.36 5.93
N ASN A 349 -17.07 -8.84 4.82
CA ASN A 349 -18.05 -9.51 3.98
C ASN A 349 -17.64 -9.57 2.50
N ASN A 350 -18.10 -10.59 1.80
CA ASN A 350 -18.11 -10.65 0.35
C ASN A 350 -19.49 -10.22 -0.14
N ILE A 351 -19.53 -9.33 -1.14
CA ILE A 351 -20.78 -8.97 -1.84
C ILE A 351 -20.92 -9.91 -3.03
N VAL A 352 -21.82 -10.88 -2.93
CA VAL A 352 -22.02 -11.92 -3.95
C VAL A 352 -23.09 -11.45 -4.93
N LYS A 353 -22.66 -10.69 -5.92
CA LYS A 353 -23.52 -10.11 -6.96
C LYS A 353 -22.79 -10.16 -8.30
N GLU A 354 -23.52 -10.36 -9.38
CA GLU A 354 -22.95 -10.44 -10.74
C GLU A 354 -22.06 -9.25 -11.10
N THR A 355 -22.40 -8.06 -10.59
CA THR A 355 -21.66 -6.83 -10.84
C THR A 355 -20.45 -6.63 -9.93
N VAL A 356 -20.32 -7.38 -8.83
CA VAL A 356 -19.27 -7.18 -7.80
C VAL A 356 -18.38 -8.41 -7.70
N THR A 357 -18.93 -9.55 -7.25
CA THR A 357 -18.24 -10.84 -7.16
C THR A 357 -19.27 -11.95 -7.44
N PRO A 358 -19.41 -12.44 -8.68
CA PRO A 358 -20.40 -13.46 -9.01
C PRO A 358 -20.12 -14.77 -8.31
N ASN A 359 -18.84 -15.14 -8.24
CA ASN A 359 -18.42 -16.39 -7.63
C ASN A 359 -17.09 -16.18 -6.89
N PRO A 360 -17.13 -15.85 -5.58
CA PRO A 360 -15.92 -15.81 -4.77
C PRO A 360 -15.22 -17.18 -4.69
N GLY A 361 -15.97 -18.28 -4.87
CA GLY A 361 -15.50 -19.64 -4.63
C GLY A 361 -15.32 -19.92 -3.13
N ASN A 362 -14.75 -21.09 -2.82
CA ASN A 362 -14.30 -21.36 -1.45
C ASN A 362 -13.03 -20.54 -1.14
N PRO A 363 -12.68 -20.33 0.15
CA PRO A 363 -11.53 -19.50 0.50
C PRO A 363 -10.21 -19.97 -0.09
N ILE A 364 -9.99 -21.29 -0.18
CA ILE A 364 -8.77 -21.86 -0.77
C ILE A 364 -8.66 -21.46 -2.25
N GLN A 365 -9.74 -21.60 -3.03
CA GLN A 365 -9.79 -21.18 -4.42
C GLN A 365 -9.58 -19.67 -4.56
N ALA A 366 -10.18 -18.86 -3.67
CA ALA A 366 -9.98 -17.42 -3.65
C ALA A 366 -8.49 -17.08 -3.43
N PHE A 367 -7.83 -17.73 -2.48
CA PHE A 367 -6.41 -17.52 -2.19
C PHE A 367 -5.53 -17.99 -3.35
N LEU A 368 -5.82 -19.15 -3.96
CA LEU A 368 -5.08 -19.63 -5.13
C LEU A 368 -5.17 -18.66 -6.32
N LYS A 369 -6.36 -18.09 -6.59
CA LYS A 369 -6.53 -17.07 -7.64
C LYS A 369 -5.69 -15.82 -7.34
N ILE A 370 -5.73 -15.34 -6.09
CA ILE A 370 -4.94 -14.17 -5.67
C ILE A 370 -3.44 -14.47 -5.79
N SER A 371 -2.98 -15.60 -5.25
CA SER A 371 -1.58 -16.04 -5.32
C SER A 371 -1.09 -16.17 -6.75
N GLY A 372 -1.89 -16.74 -7.66
CA GLY A 372 -1.52 -16.86 -9.07
C GLY A 372 -1.29 -15.50 -9.73
N LEU A 373 -2.18 -14.54 -9.51
CA LEU A 373 -2.03 -13.17 -10.04
C LEU A 373 -0.90 -12.39 -9.37
N LEU A 374 -0.71 -12.55 -8.06
CA LEU A 374 0.44 -11.97 -7.35
C LEU A 374 1.75 -12.55 -7.85
N ALA A 375 1.83 -13.85 -8.13
CA ALA A 375 3.02 -14.49 -8.68
C ALA A 375 3.39 -13.93 -10.06
N ILE A 376 2.39 -13.72 -10.94
CA ILE A 376 2.62 -13.06 -12.23
C ILE A 376 3.14 -11.63 -12.03
N GLY A 377 2.52 -10.89 -11.11
CA GLY A 377 2.96 -9.52 -10.78
C GLY A 377 4.37 -9.46 -10.23
N LEU A 378 4.71 -10.31 -9.26
CA LEU A 378 6.06 -10.43 -8.69
C LEU A 378 7.10 -10.85 -9.73
N ALA A 379 6.77 -11.82 -10.60
CA ALA A 379 7.65 -12.23 -11.70
C ALA A 379 7.90 -11.06 -12.66
N THR A 380 6.85 -10.27 -12.97
CA THR A 380 6.95 -9.07 -13.81
C THR A 380 7.84 -8.02 -13.14
N SER A 381 7.68 -7.77 -11.83
CA SER A 381 8.54 -6.86 -11.08
C SER A 381 9.98 -7.34 -11.01
N ALA A 382 10.22 -8.65 -10.87
CA ALA A 382 11.56 -9.22 -10.85
C ALA A 382 12.25 -9.09 -12.21
N ILE A 383 11.53 -9.34 -13.32
CA ILE A 383 12.04 -9.10 -14.67
C ILE A 383 12.32 -7.61 -14.87
N GLY A 384 11.40 -6.74 -14.44
CA GLY A 384 11.60 -5.28 -14.51
C GLY A 384 12.83 -4.82 -13.73
N LEU A 385 13.06 -5.40 -12.55
CA LEU A 385 14.26 -5.13 -11.76
C LEU A 385 15.53 -5.60 -12.46
N TYR A 386 15.52 -6.81 -13.03
CA TYR A 386 16.65 -7.34 -13.80
C TYR A 386 17.01 -6.48 -15.01
N LEU A 387 16.04 -5.80 -15.62
CA LEU A 387 16.28 -4.91 -16.76
C LEU A 387 16.79 -3.51 -16.35
N LEU A 388 16.65 -3.14 -15.07
CA LEU A 388 17.06 -1.84 -14.54
C LEU A 388 18.45 -1.87 -13.89
N ILE A 389 18.95 -3.06 -13.54
CA ILE A 389 20.30 -3.34 -13.05
C ILE A 389 21.16 -3.71 -14.26
#